data_AF-A0A9E2B905-F1
#
_entry.id   AF-A0A9E2B905-F1
#
_cell.length_a   1.000
_cell.length_b   1.000
_cell.length_c   1.000
_cell.angle_alpha   90.00
_cell.angle_beta   90.00
_cell.angle_gamma   90.00
#
_symmetry.space_group_name_H-M   'P 1'
#
loop_
_entity.id
_entity.type
_entity.pdbx_description
1 polymer ?
#
loop_
_entity_poly.entity_id
_entity_poly.type
_entity_poly.pdbx_seq_one_letter_code
_entity_poly.pdbx_strand_id
1 'polypeptide(L)'
;AATIPFRSNDAGIVFRAVCNGVGKALLPEVLAEDDPRLVRLSGPEPEIVRHLRLLVHSDVERFSRITAVIDWLREALARKNN
;
A
#
# COMPACT_ATOMS: atom_id res chain seq x y z
N ALA A 1 -6.29 29.10 1.84
CA ALA A 1 -5.19 28.12 1.97
C ALA A 1 -5.77 26.84 2.54
N ALA A 2 -5.39 25.67 2.03
CA ALA A 2 -5.83 24.40 2.61
C ALA A 2 -5.04 24.13 3.91
N THR A 3 -5.74 23.87 5.01
CA THR A 3 -5.11 23.46 6.27
C THR A 3 -4.69 21.99 6.16
N ILE A 4 -3.49 21.66 6.65
CA ILE A 4 -3.04 20.26 6.80
C ILE A 4 -3.20 19.89 8.28
N PRO A 5 -4.35 19.31 8.69
CA PRO A 5 -4.62 19.03 10.10
C PRO A 5 -3.79 17.87 10.65
N PHE A 6 -3.18 17.06 9.79
CA PHE A 6 -2.47 15.85 10.17
C PHE A 6 -1.40 15.44 9.14
N ARG A 7 -0.24 14.97 9.62
CA ARG A 7 0.83 14.42 8.78
C ARG A 7 1.43 13.19 9.46
N SER A 8 1.66 12.15 8.66
CA SER A 8 2.40 10.95 9.06
C SER A 8 3.18 10.39 7.88
N ASN A 9 4.22 9.60 8.16
CA ASN A 9 4.97 8.84 7.16
C ASN A 9 4.49 7.38 7.03
N ASP A 10 3.51 6.98 7.83
CA ASP A 10 2.90 5.65 7.79
C ASP A 10 1.52 5.71 7.12
N ALA A 11 1.32 4.89 6.08
CA ALA A 11 0.08 4.88 5.32
C ALA A 11 -1.12 4.36 6.12
N GLY A 12 -0.92 3.41 7.04
CA GLY A 12 -1.97 2.87 7.90
C GLY A 12 -2.46 3.90 8.93
N ILE A 13 -1.57 4.74 9.43
CA ILE A 13 -1.94 5.87 10.31
C ILE A 13 -2.77 6.90 9.52
N VAL A 14 -2.35 7.27 8.31
CA VAL A 14 -3.12 8.21 7.46
C VAL A 14 -4.49 7.62 7.13
N PHE A 15 -4.56 6.34 6.74
CA PHE A 15 -5.81 5.62 6.51
C PHE A 15 -6.75 5.69 7.72
N ARG A 16 -6.26 5.39 8.93
CA ARG A 16 -7.07 5.48 10.15
C ARG A 16 -7.52 6.91 10.44
N ALA A 17 -6.69 7.92 10.20
CA ALA A 17 -7.07 9.32 10.39
C ALA A 17 -8.24 9.72 9.46
N VAL A 18 -8.18 9.31 8.19
CA VAL A 18 -9.28 9.53 7.23
C VAL A 18 -10.55 8.82 7.67
N CYS A 19 -10.46 7.55 8.06
CA CYS A 19 -11.61 6.77 8.55
C CYS A 19 -12.26 7.37 9.82
N ASN A 20 -11.51 8.16 10.60
CA ASN A 20 -12.01 8.85 11.79
C ASN A 20 -12.35 10.33 11.52
N GLY A 21 -12.42 10.76 10.25
CA GLY A 21 -12.94 12.08 9.88
C GLY A 21 -11.94 13.24 10.00
N VAL A 22 -10.63 12.98 10.12
CA VAL A 22 -9.60 14.03 10.19
C VAL A 22 -9.52 14.83 8.88
N GLY A 23 -9.89 14.23 7.75
CA GLY A 23 -9.92 14.88 6.44
C GLY A 23 -9.85 13.89 5.29
N LYS A 24 -9.51 14.39 4.09
CA LYS A 24 -9.28 13.61 2.87
C LYS A 24 -7.78 13.40 2.67
N ALA A 25 -7.36 12.27 2.12
CA ALA A 25 -5.97 11.99 1.81
C ALA A 25 -5.81 11.09 0.59
N LEU A 26 -4.61 11.09 0.01
CA LEU A 26 -4.16 10.08 -0.95
C LEU A 26 -3.84 8.79 -0.19
N LEU A 27 -4.53 7.70 -0.54
CA LEU A 27 -4.38 6.39 0.12
C LEU A 27 -3.96 5.34 -0.92
N PRO A 28 -3.10 4.37 -0.55
CA PRO A 28 -2.86 3.19 -1.37
C PRO A 28 -4.17 2.40 -1.55
N GLU A 29 -4.53 2.06 -2.78
CA GLU A 29 -5.78 1.34 -3.07
C GLU A 29 -5.87 0.03 -2.29
N VAL A 30 -4.76 -0.72 -2.21
CA VAL A 30 -4.66 -1.97 -1.42
C VAL A 30 -5.07 -1.82 0.06
N LEU A 31 -5.01 -0.61 0.63
CA LEU A 31 -5.43 -0.35 2.02
C LEU A 31 -6.87 0.15 2.11
N ALA A 32 -7.40 0.77 1.06
CA ALA A 32 -8.64 1.56 1.11
C ALA A 32 -9.79 0.99 0.28
N GLU A 33 -9.49 0.14 -0.72
CA GLU A 33 -10.43 -0.36 -1.73
C GLU A 33 -11.65 -1.05 -1.12
N ASP A 34 -11.43 -1.85 -0.08
CA ASP A 34 -12.45 -2.70 0.54
C ASP A 34 -13.06 -2.09 1.82
N ASP A 35 -12.71 -0.85 2.20
CA ASP A 35 -13.24 -0.22 3.43
C ASP A 35 -14.55 0.55 3.16
N PRO A 36 -15.70 0.11 3.69
CA PRO A 36 -17.00 0.72 3.42
C PRO A 36 -17.16 2.13 4.02
N ARG A 37 -16.25 2.57 4.89
CA ARG A 37 -16.26 3.93 5.47
C ARG A 37 -15.65 4.95 4.53
N LEU A 38 -14.98 4.50 3.47
CA LEU A 38 -14.27 5.36 2.53
C LEU A 38 -15.04 5.45 1.21
N VAL A 39 -14.89 6.61 0.56
CA VAL A 39 -15.36 6.85 -0.80
C VAL A 39 -14.20 7.34 -1.64
N ARG A 40 -14.01 6.74 -2.82
CA ARG A 40 -13.02 7.20 -3.79
C ARG A 40 -13.46 8.55 -4.36
N LEU A 41 -12.55 9.52 -4.35
CA LEU A 41 -12.79 10.86 -4.92
C LEU A 41 -12.10 11.08 -6.27
N SER A 42 -11.11 10.24 -6.60
CA SER A 42 -10.41 10.25 -7.89
C SER A 42 -11.16 9.42 -8.94
N GLY A 43 -10.67 9.45 -10.18
CA GLY A 43 -11.13 8.56 -11.24
C GLY A 43 -10.82 7.07 -10.98
N PRO A 44 -11.26 6.17 -11.89
CA PRO A 44 -10.97 4.74 -11.78
C PRO A 44 -9.47 4.45 -11.86
N GLU A 45 -8.73 5.24 -12.63
CA GLU A 45 -7.27 5.11 -12.75
C GLU A 45 -6.55 5.82 -11.59
N PRO A 46 -5.49 5.20 -11.03
CA PRO A 46 -4.71 5.82 -9.97
C PRO A 46 -3.92 7.02 -10.49
N GLU A 47 -4.09 8.18 -9.85
CA GLU A 47 -3.33 9.39 -10.18
C GLU A 47 -1.83 9.26 -9.84
N ILE A 48 -1.48 8.38 -8.89
CA ILE A 48 -0.12 8.16 -8.41
C ILE A 48 0.11 6.66 -8.18
N VAL A 49 1.16 6.13 -8.81
CA VAL A 49 1.58 4.72 -8.65
C VAL A 49 2.84 4.63 -7.81
N ARG A 50 2.87 3.69 -6.86
CA ARG A 50 4.07 3.35 -6.07
C ARG A 50 4.42 1.88 -6.27
N HIS A 51 5.67 1.62 -6.69
CA HIS A 51 6.15 0.26 -6.87
C HIS A 51 6.64 -0.35 -5.55
N LEU A 52 6.01 -1.44 -5.12
CA LEU A 52 6.55 -2.30 -4.07
C LEU A 52 7.65 -3.18 -4.67
N ARG A 53 8.84 -3.18 -4.08
CA ARG A 53 9.99 -3.99 -4.54
C ARG A 53 10.44 -4.93 -3.43
N LEU A 54 10.65 -6.19 -3.79
CA LEU A 54 11.35 -7.16 -2.96
C LEU A 54 12.85 -7.07 -3.26
N LEU A 55 13.64 -6.67 -2.27
CA LEU A 55 15.09 -6.55 -2.38
C LEU A 55 15.75 -7.64 -1.56
N VAL A 56 16.68 -8.36 -2.17
CA VAL A 56 17.43 -9.46 -1.55
C VAL A 56 18.90 -9.24 -1.83
N HIS A 57 19.73 -9.31 -0.81
CA HIS A 57 21.18 -9.21 -0.99
C HIS A 57 21.69 -10.48 -1.69
N SER A 58 22.56 -10.32 -2.70
CA SER A 58 23.10 -11.44 -3.50
C SER A 58 23.70 -12.55 -2.62
N ASP A 59 24.32 -12.16 -1.51
CA ASP A 59 24.98 -13.10 -0.60
C ASP A 59 24.01 -14.02 0.15
N VAL A 60 22.73 -13.65 0.26
CA VAL A 60 21.73 -14.46 0.95
C VAL A 60 20.74 -15.11 0.00
N GLU A 61 20.65 -14.63 -1.24
CA GLU A 61 19.74 -15.16 -2.28
C GLU A 61 19.93 -16.67 -2.51
N ARG A 62 21.17 -17.17 -2.42
CA ARG A 62 21.49 -18.60 -2.63
C ARG A 62 20.94 -19.54 -1.55
N PHE A 63 20.51 -19.03 -0.39
CA PHE A 63 20.06 -19.89 0.69
C PHE A 63 18.64 -20.40 0.41
N SER A 64 18.43 -21.72 0.48
CA SER A 64 17.14 -22.36 0.16
C SER A 64 15.96 -21.79 0.96
N ARG A 65 16.20 -21.38 2.22
CA ARG A 65 15.17 -20.73 3.05
C ARG A 65 14.75 -19.36 2.52
N ILE A 66 15.66 -18.63 1.87
CA ILE A 66 15.40 -17.31 1.27
C ILE A 66 14.64 -17.50 -0.03
N THR A 67 15.09 -18.40 -0.92
CA THR A 67 14.37 -18.70 -2.17
C THR A 67 12.96 -19.19 -1.90
N ALA A 68 12.76 -20.06 -0.90
CA ALA A 68 11.43 -20.55 -0.52
C ALA A 68 10.47 -19.42 -0.12
N VAL A 69 10.94 -18.41 0.64
CA VAL A 69 10.13 -17.25 1.01
C VAL A 69 9.87 -16.35 -0.19
N ILE A 70 10.85 -16.15 -1.07
CA ILE A 70 10.68 -15.36 -2.31
C ILE A 70 9.61 -16.00 -3.20
N ASP A 71 9.66 -17.32 -3.40
CA ASP A 71 8.71 -18.04 -4.24
C ASP A 71 7.31 -18.01 -3.62
N TRP A 72 7.20 -18.20 -2.31
CA TRP A 72 5.95 -18.02 -1.59
C TRP A 72 5.38 -16.58 -1.73
N LEU A 73 6.21 -15.55 -1.58
CA LEU A 73 5.79 -14.15 -1.75
C LEU A 73 5.32 -13.88 -3.19
N ARG A 74 5.99 -14.45 -4.19
CA ARG A 74 5.58 -14.33 -5.60
C ARG A 74 4.19 -14.92 -5.79
N GLU A 75 3.93 -16.11 -5.27
CA GLU A 75 2.62 -16.76 -5.37
C GLU A 75 1.53 -15.99 -4.61
N ALA A 76 1.83 -15.56 -3.38
CA ALA A 76 0.90 -14.81 -2.54
C ALA A 76 0.51 -13.46 -3.17
N LEU A 77 1.44 -12.83 -3.89
CA LEU A 77 1.25 -11.54 -4.56
C LEU A 77 0.91 -11.68 -6.05
N ALA A 78 0.89 -12.89 -6.61
CA ALA A 78 0.62 -13.14 -8.03
C ALA A 78 -0.82 -12.77 -8.46
N ARG A 79 -1.68 -12.34 -7.54
CA ARG A 79 -3.03 -11.84 -7.83
C ARG A 79 -3.43 -10.68 -6.90
N LYS A 80 -3.29 -9.45 -7.40
CA LYS A 80 -4.24 -8.33 -7.27
C LYS A 80 -3.92 -7.27 -8.35
N ASN A 81 -3.89 -7.69 -9.63
CA ASN A 81 -3.96 -6.79 -10.78
C ASN A 81 -5.39 -6.92 -11.35
N ASN A 82 -6.34 -6.22 -10.75
CA ASN A 82 -7.62 -5.88 -11.38
C ASN A 82 -7.88 -4.41 -11.09
#